data_AF-Q7YR78-F1
#
_entry.id   AF-Q7YR78-F1
#
_cell.length_a   1.000
_cell.length_b   1.000
_cell.length_c   1.000
_cell.angle_alpha   90.00
_cell.angle_beta   90.00
_cell.angle_gamma   90.00
#
_symmetry.space_group_name_H-M   'P 1'
#
loop_
_entity.id
_entity.type
_entity.pdbx_description
1 polymer ?
#
loop_
_entity_poly.entity_id
_entity_poly.type
_entity_poly.pdbx_seq_one_letter_code
_entity_poly.pdbx_strand_id
1 'polypeptide(L)'
;QSVSSKQRVTGLDFIPGLHPLLSLSKMDQTLAIYQQILTSLPSRNVVQISNDLENLRDLLHLLAASKSCPLPQVRALESLESLGVVLEASL
;
A
#
# COMPACT_ATOMS: atom_id res chain seq x y z
N GLN A 1 0.01 -39.12 17.40
CA GLN A 1 0.08 -37.66 17.16
C GLN A 1 1.53 -37.24 17.30
N SER A 2 2.20 -36.92 16.20
CA SER A 2 3.58 -36.45 16.23
C SER A 2 3.58 -34.94 16.03
N VAL A 3 3.84 -34.18 17.10
CA VAL A 3 4.04 -32.74 17.02
C VAL A 3 5.46 -32.51 16.49
N SER A 4 5.58 -31.94 15.29
CA SER A 4 6.86 -31.61 14.67
C SER A 4 7.60 -30.55 15.50
N SER A 5 8.73 -30.90 16.09
CA SER A 5 9.57 -30.07 16.96
C SER A 5 10.42 -29.02 16.21
N LYS A 6 10.03 -28.63 14.99
CA LYS A 6 10.86 -27.80 14.09
C LYS A 6 10.49 -26.32 13.97
N GLN A 7 9.47 -25.82 14.66
CA GLN A 7 9.18 -24.38 14.67
C GLN A 7 9.76 -23.71 15.93
N ARG A 8 11.08 -23.50 15.92
CA ARG A 8 11.71 -22.50 16.78
C ARG A 8 11.53 -21.14 16.12
N VAL A 9 10.50 -20.41 16.51
CA VAL A 9 10.37 -18.97 16.23
C VAL A 9 11.55 -18.30 16.93
N THR A 10 12.48 -17.72 16.16
CA THR A 10 13.78 -17.28 16.72
C THR A 10 13.68 -15.92 17.41
N GLY A 11 12.48 -15.31 17.47
CA GLY A 11 12.27 -13.95 17.96
C GLY A 11 12.82 -12.87 17.03
N LEU A 12 13.65 -13.25 16.06
CA LEU A 12 14.17 -12.40 14.98
C LEU A 12 13.15 -12.19 13.86
N ASP A 13 12.10 -13.02 13.82
CA ASP A 13 10.99 -12.94 12.86
C ASP A 13 10.18 -11.63 12.99
N PHE A 14 10.36 -10.91 14.11
CA PHE A 14 9.72 -9.62 14.39
C PHE A 14 10.70 -8.44 14.41
N ILE A 15 11.99 -8.64 14.10
CA ILE A 15 12.89 -7.51 13.89
C ILE A 15 12.41 -6.83 12.62
N PRO A 16 11.90 -5.58 12.68
CA PRO A 16 11.55 -4.86 11.48
C PRO A 16 12.83 -4.77 10.67
N GLY A 17 12.89 -5.49 9.54
CA GLY A 17 13.99 -5.29 8.59
C GLY A 17 14.07 -3.81 8.23
N LEU A 18 15.24 -3.36 7.77
CA LEU A 18 15.38 -2.01 7.21
C LEU A 18 14.32 -1.83 6.12
N HIS A 19 13.17 -1.27 6.49
CA HIS A 19 12.10 -0.99 5.56
C HIS A 19 12.73 -0.02 4.55
N PRO A 20 12.66 -0.33 3.24
CA PRO A 20 13.25 0.55 2.25
C PRO A 20 12.70 1.94 2.49
N LEU A 21 13.59 2.90 2.77
CA LEU A 21 13.28 4.30 3.12
C LEU A 21 11.98 4.72 2.42
N LEU A 22 10.94 4.89 3.22
CA LEU A 22 9.61 5.25 2.78
C LEU A 22 9.70 6.72 2.33
N SER A 23 9.80 6.94 1.01
CA SER A 23 9.73 8.28 0.45
C SER A 23 8.27 8.71 0.32
N LEU A 24 8.01 10.02 0.41
CA LEU A 24 6.67 10.57 0.14
C LEU A 24 6.16 10.17 -1.25
N SER A 25 7.07 10.01 -2.23
CA SER A 25 6.72 9.51 -3.56
C SER A 25 6.27 8.05 -3.56
N LYS A 26 6.92 7.16 -2.79
CA LYS A 26 6.46 5.77 -2.65
C LYS A 26 5.11 5.72 -1.94
N MET A 27 4.91 6.55 -0.92
CA MET A 27 3.63 6.67 -0.23
C MET A 27 2.53 7.10 -1.22
N ASP A 28 2.75 8.15 -2.00
CA ASP A 28 1.76 8.62 -3.00
C ASP A 28 1.44 7.54 -4.05
N GLN A 29 2.46 6.82 -4.53
CA GLN A 29 2.27 5.70 -5.46
C GLN A 29 1.44 4.58 -4.84
N THR A 30 1.69 4.21 -3.60
CA THR A 30 0.92 3.18 -2.89
C THR A 30 -0.55 3.59 -2.73
N LEU A 31 -0.81 4.85 -2.35
CA LEU A 31 -2.19 5.34 -2.21
C LEU A 31 -2.92 5.37 -3.54
N ALA A 32 -2.26 5.74 -4.64
CA ALA A 32 -2.85 5.69 -5.97
C ALA A 32 -3.24 4.27 -6.40
N ILE A 33 -2.42 3.26 -6.08
CA ILE A 33 -2.74 1.85 -6.33
C ILE A 33 -3.98 1.44 -5.53
N TYR A 34 -4.07 1.82 -4.25
CA TYR A 34 -5.27 1.55 -3.45
C TYR A 34 -6.51 2.23 -4.01
N GLN A 35 -6.41 3.48 -4.49
CA GLN A 35 -7.53 4.15 -5.16
C GLN A 35 -8.02 3.36 -6.38
N GLN A 36 -7.11 2.85 -7.22
CA GLN A 36 -7.48 2.02 -8.38
C GLN A 36 -8.18 0.72 -7.97
N ILE A 37 -7.66 0.02 -6.96
CA ILE A 37 -8.29 -1.19 -6.43
C ILE A 37 -9.70 -0.86 -5.93
N LEU A 38 -9.84 0.17 -5.11
CA LEU A 38 -11.13 0.57 -4.54
C LEU A 38 -12.13 0.95 -5.63
N THR A 39 -11.74 1.68 -6.68
CA THR A 39 -12.66 2.02 -7.79
C THR A 39 -13.24 0.80 -8.51
N SER A 40 -12.57 -0.36 -8.46
CA SER A 40 -13.07 -1.61 -9.05
C SER A 40 -14.02 -2.40 -8.14
N LEU A 41 -14.18 -2.02 -6.86
CA LEU A 41 -14.97 -2.76 -5.89
C LEU A 41 -16.37 -2.14 -5.70
N PRO A 42 -17.47 -2.90 -5.90
CA PRO A 42 -18.82 -2.39 -5.71
C PRO A 42 -19.21 -2.40 -4.22
N SER A 43 -18.94 -1.32 -3.48
CA SER A 43 -19.42 -1.18 -2.10
C SER A 43 -19.59 0.28 -1.67
N ARG A 44 -20.57 0.55 -0.80
CA ARG A 44 -20.83 1.89 -0.27
C ARG A 44 -19.69 2.42 0.60
N ASN A 45 -19.01 1.54 1.35
CA ASN A 45 -17.91 1.93 2.24
C ASN A 45 -16.64 2.30 1.47
N VAL A 46 -16.49 1.78 0.26
CA VAL A 46 -15.36 2.03 -0.63
C VAL A 46 -15.31 3.50 -1.07
N VAL A 47 -16.46 4.18 -1.20
CA VAL A 47 -16.52 5.61 -1.55
C VAL A 47 -15.88 6.48 -0.48
N GLN A 48 -16.18 6.22 0.79
CA GLN A 48 -15.60 7.00 1.90
C GLN A 48 -14.08 6.81 1.97
N ILE A 49 -13.63 5.56 1.88
CA ILE A 49 -12.20 5.22 1.91
C ILE A 49 -11.48 5.86 0.71
N SER A 50 -12.09 5.88 -0.47
CA SER A 50 -11.51 6.53 -1.65
C SER A 50 -11.31 8.04 -1.44
N ASN A 51 -12.27 8.72 -0.81
CA ASN A 51 -12.15 10.14 -0.46
C ASN A 51 -11.05 10.38 0.59
N ASP A 52 -10.96 9.52 1.60
CA ASP A 52 -9.92 9.61 2.63
C ASP A 52 -8.51 9.42 2.03
N LEU A 53 -8.37 8.52 1.05
CA LEU A 53 -7.12 8.34 0.31
C LEU A 53 -6.75 9.57 -0.52
N GLU A 54 -7.72 10.22 -1.17
CA GLU A 54 -7.48 11.45 -1.92
C GLU A 54 -6.98 12.57 -0.99
N ASN A 55 -7.67 12.79 0.12
CA ASN A 55 -7.25 13.75 1.14
C ASN A 55 -5.82 13.48 1.65
N LEU A 56 -5.46 12.21 1.85
CA LEU A 56 -4.12 11.84 2.29
C LEU A 56 -3.06 12.11 1.21
N ARG A 57 -3.37 11.89 -0.06
CA ARG A 57 -2.47 12.22 -1.18
C ARG A 57 -2.26 13.73 -1.27
N ASP A 58 -3.30 14.53 -1.08
CA ASP A 58 -3.18 15.99 -1.06
C ASP A 58 -2.27 16.47 0.08
N LEU A 59 -2.41 15.89 1.27
CA LEU A 59 -1.52 16.17 2.40
C LEU A 59 -0.06 15.79 2.11
N LEU A 60 0.18 14.67 1.42
CA LEU A 60 1.53 14.28 1.00
C LEU A 60 2.13 15.28 0.00
N HIS A 61 1.35 15.72 -0.99
CA HIS A 61 1.80 16.73 -1.95
C HIS A 61 2.09 18.06 -1.26
N LEU A 62 1.24 18.49 -0.32
CA LEU A 62 1.46 19.71 0.45
C LEU A 62 2.73 19.62 1.30
N LEU A 63 2.96 18.49 1.97
CA LEU A 63 4.17 18.23 2.74
C LEU A 63 5.40 18.27 1.84
N ALA A 64 5.35 17.60 0.69
CA ALA A 64 6.45 17.53 -0.27
C ALA A 64 6.79 18.92 -0.83
N ALA A 65 5.77 19.73 -1.16
CA ALA A 65 5.92 21.11 -1.57
C ALA A 65 6.58 21.97 -0.47
N SER A 66 6.16 21.82 0.80
CA SER A 66 6.77 22.53 1.93
C SER A 66 8.25 22.20 2.13
N LYS A 67 8.69 21.03 1.68
CA LYS A 67 10.10 20.58 1.72
C LYS A 67 10.86 20.86 0.42
N SER A 68 10.27 21.57 -0.55
CA SER A 68 10.85 21.82 -1.88
C SER A 68 11.24 20.53 -2.61
N CYS A 69 10.46 19.46 -2.42
CA CYS A 69 10.66 18.16 -3.05
C CYS A 69 9.39 17.78 -3.81
N PRO A 70 9.18 18.25 -5.06
CA PRO A 70 7.98 17.91 -5.81
C PRO A 70 7.87 16.39 -6.02
N LEU A 71 6.67 15.84 -5.84
CA LEU A 71 6.41 14.43 -6.11
C LEU A 71 6.28 14.20 -7.62
N PRO A 72 6.88 13.13 -8.17
CA PRO A 72 6.66 12.76 -9.55
C PRO A 72 5.20 12.37 -9.76
N GLN A 73 4.66 12.64 -10.95
CA GLN A 73 3.33 12.18 -11.31
C GLN A 73 3.27 10.66 -11.22
N VAL A 74 2.35 10.15 -10.39
CA VAL A 74 2.14 8.71 -10.28
C VAL A 74 1.54 8.19 -11.58
N ARG A 75 2.18 7.17 -12.14
CA ARG A 75 1.63 6.42 -13.26
C ARG A 75 0.57 5.47 -12.71
N ALA A 76 -0.63 5.58 -13.25
CA ALA A 76 -1.68 4.59 -13.06
C ALA A 76 -1.15 3.21 -13.42
N LEU A 77 -1.52 2.18 -12.64
CA LEU A 77 -1.27 0.80 -13.02
C LEU A 77 -1.96 0.50 -14.36
N GLU A 78 -1.27 -0.19 -15.27
CA GLU A 78 -1.78 -0.48 -16.62
C GLU A 78 -2.98 -1.45 -16.61
N SER A 79 -3.00 -2.40 -15.66
CA SER A 79 -4.12 -3.32 -15.45
C SER A 79 -4.14 -3.83 -14.02
N LEU A 80 -5.33 -3.95 -13.43
CA LEU A 80 -5.51 -4.55 -12.10
C LEU A 80 -5.18 -6.05 -12.10
N GLU A 81 -5.15 -6.71 -13.26
CA GLU A 81 -4.77 -8.13 -13.40
C GLU A 81 -3.33 -8.39 -12.91
N SER A 82 -2.43 -7.41 -13.00
CA SER A 82 -1.07 -7.54 -12.46
C SER A 82 -1.04 -7.64 -10.94
N LEU A 83 -2.12 -7.25 -10.25
CA LEU A 83 -2.29 -7.39 -8.81
C LEU A 83 -3.02 -8.70 -8.44
N GLY A 84 -3.48 -9.50 -9.41
CA GLY A 84 -4.28 -10.71 -9.16
C GLY A 84 -3.66 -11.63 -8.13
N VAL A 85 -2.39 -12.03 -8.32
CA VAL A 85 -1.68 -12.93 -7.37
C VAL A 85 -1.60 -12.37 -5.94
N VAL A 86 -1.60 -11.04 -5.78
CA VAL A 86 -1.52 -10.37 -4.46
C VAL A 86 -2.91 -10.22 -3.82
N LEU A 87 -3.94 -10.00 -4.63
CA LEU A 87 -5.32 -9.79 -4.19
C LEU A 87 -6.08 -11.10 -3.98
N GLU A 88 -5.65 -12.18 -4.63
CA GLU A 88 -6.16 -13.53 -4.38
C GLU A 88 -5.76 -13.98 -2.96
N ALA A 89 -6.75 -14.16 -2.09
CA ALA A 89 -6.57 -14.80 -0.81
C ALA A 89 -6.86 -16.29 -0.95
N SER A 90 -5.92 -17.15 -0.56
CA SER A 90 -6.21 -18.59 -0.38
C SER A 90 -7.22 -18.74 0.77
N LEU A 91 -8.45 -19.14 0.44
CA LEU A 91 -9.49 -19.54 1.39
C LEU A 91 -9.20 -20.92 1.99
#